data_AF-A0A3D4Z6Q0-F1
#
_entry.id   AF-A0A3D4Z6Q0-F1
#
_cell.length_a   1.000
_cell.length_b   1.000
_cell.length_c   1.000
_cell.angle_alpha   90.00
_cell.angle_beta   90.00
_cell.angle_gamma   90.00
#
_symmetry.space_group_name_H-M   'P 1'
#
loop_
_entity.id
_entity.type
_entity.pdbx_description
1 polymer ?
#
loop_
_entity_poly.entity_id
_entity_poly.type
_entity_poly.pdbx_seq_one_letter_code
_entity_poly.pdbx_strand_id
1 'polypeptide(L)'
;SILHFFKAKPTPRNKISFSEFLSAVENKQVESVVIQEDEYQGKFKEGYREVPYFETVGPVNSDKAFEILAKSDAQVRYEKPK
;
A
#
# COMPACT_ATOMS: atom_id res chain seq x y z
N SER A 1 20.32 -13.95 -25.63
CA SER A 1 19.02 -14.08 -24.94
C SER A 1 18.38 -12.71 -24.81
N ILE A 2 17.19 -12.52 -25.37
CA ILE A 2 16.45 -11.25 -25.29
C ILE A 2 15.68 -11.27 -23.97
N LEU A 3 16.20 -10.60 -22.94
CA LEU A 3 15.48 -10.40 -21.69
C LEU A 3 14.27 -9.50 -21.98
N HIS A 4 13.07 -10.07 -21.88
CA HIS A 4 11.82 -9.33 -21.89
C HIS A 4 11.67 -8.65 -20.53
N PHE A 5 12.25 -7.46 -20.40
CA PHE A 5 11.88 -6.53 -19.32
C PHE A 5 10.42 -6.14 -19.56
N PHE A 6 9.50 -6.85 -18.91
CA PHE A 6 8.15 -6.38 -18.68
C PHE A 6 8.25 -5.05 -17.93
N LYS A 7 8.32 -3.95 -18.68
CA LYS A 7 8.01 -2.62 -18.17
C LYS A 7 6.52 -2.66 -17.85
N ALA A 8 6.18 -3.07 -16.62
CA ALA A 8 4.86 -2.77 -16.08
C ALA A 8 4.71 -1.25 -16.22
N LYS A 9 3.75 -0.83 -17.05
CA LYS A 9 3.43 0.59 -17.17
C LYS A 9 3.18 1.09 -15.75
N PRO A 10 3.82 2.19 -15.30
CA PRO A 10 3.59 2.69 -13.97
C PRO A 10 2.09 2.92 -13.81
N THR A 11 1.45 2.10 -12.98
CA THR A 11 0.04 2.27 -12.66
C THR A 11 -0.07 3.62 -11.98
N PRO A 12 -0.98 4.51 -12.41
CA PRO A 12 -1.15 5.78 -11.74
C PRO A 12 -1.49 5.51 -10.27
N ARG A 13 -0.61 5.94 -9.37
CA ARG A 13 -0.75 5.84 -7.93
C ARG A 13 -1.04 7.22 -7.38
N ASN A 14 -2.07 7.31 -6.56
CA ASN A 14 -2.32 8.52 -5.81
C ASN A 14 -1.39 8.58 -4.60
N LYS A 15 -0.60 9.66 -4.52
CA LYS A 15 0.12 9.99 -3.29
C LYS A 15 -0.90 10.41 -2.24
N ILE A 16 -0.98 9.66 -1.15
CA ILE A 16 -1.85 9.95 -0.01
C ILE A 16 -1.00 10.25 1.22
N SER A 17 -1.60 10.91 2.21
CA SER A 17 -0.95 11.09 3.50
C SER A 17 -0.97 9.79 4.31
N PHE A 18 -0.01 9.65 5.23
CA PHE A 18 0.03 8.46 6.10
C PHE A 18 -1.19 8.37 7.03
N SER A 19 -1.70 9.51 7.51
CA SER A 19 -2.92 9.56 8.34
C SER A 19 -4.16 9.12 7.57
N GLU A 20 -4.26 9.49 6.30
CA GLU A 20 -5.34 9.05 5.40
C GLU A 20 -5.25 7.56 5.10
N PHE A 21 -4.04 7.03 4.91
CA PHE A 21 -3.82 5.59 4.84
C PHE A 21 -4.29 4.87 6.10
N LEU A 22 -3.87 5.31 7.29
CA LEU A 22 -4.31 4.72 8.57
C LEU A 22 -5.83 4.74 8.69
N SER A 23 -6.46 5.87 8.34
CA SER A 23 -7.91 6.00 8.35
C SER A 23 -8.57 4.99 7.42
N ALA A 24 -8.03 4.78 6.22
CA ALA A 24 -8.55 3.79 5.28
C ALA A 24 -8.37 2.34 5.76
N VAL A 25 -7.27 2.03 6.46
CA VAL A 25 -7.04 0.71 7.07
C VAL A 25 -8.04 0.47 8.21
N GLU A 26 -8.22 1.43 9.10
CA GLU A 26 -9.18 1.36 10.21
C GLU A 26 -10.61 1.16 9.72
N ASN A 27 -10.99 1.85 8.63
CA ASN A 27 -12.29 1.71 7.99
C ASN A 27 -12.40 0.49 7.06
N LYS A 28 -11.40 -0.41 7.07
CA LYS A 28 -11.36 -1.63 6.25
C LYS A 28 -11.53 -1.37 4.75
N GLN A 29 -11.03 -0.24 4.25
CA GLN A 29 -11.12 0.16 2.84
C GLN A 29 -9.89 -0.24 2.02
N VAL A 30 -8.85 -0.80 2.65
CA VAL A 30 -7.66 -1.31 1.97
C VAL A 30 -7.88 -2.78 1.57
N GLU A 31 -7.61 -3.10 0.31
CA GLU A 31 -7.67 -4.47 -0.24
C GLU A 31 -6.31 -5.16 -0.08
N SER A 32 -5.23 -4.48 -0.47
CA SER A 32 -3.87 -4.99 -0.36
C SER A 32 -2.87 -3.87 -0.14
N VAL A 33 -1.82 -4.15 0.64
CA VAL A 33 -0.69 -3.25 0.86
C VAL A 33 0.62 -4.03 0.78
N VAL A 34 1.59 -3.43 0.10
CA VAL A 34 2.98 -3.84 0.05
C VAL A 34 3.77 -2.81 0.85
N ILE A 35 4.57 -3.29 1.79
CA ILE A 35 5.42 -2.47 2.65
C ILE A 35 6.86 -2.76 2.28
N GLN A 36 7.59 -1.69 1.93
CA GLN A 36 9.01 -1.72 1.62
C GLN A 36 9.68 -0.56 2.36
N GLU A 37 10.40 -0.86 3.44
CA GLU A 37 11.02 0.14 4.32
C GLU A 37 9.99 1.16 4.89
N ASP A 38 10.07 2.44 4.51
CA ASP A 38 9.12 3.50 4.85
C ASP A 38 8.00 3.66 3.81
N GLU A 39 8.06 2.95 2.68
CA GLU A 39 7.08 3.05 1.62
C GLU A 39 5.95 2.03 1.77
N TYR A 40 4.72 2.53 1.63
CA TYR A 40 3.49 1.75 1.65
C TYR A 40 2.79 1.97 0.31
N GLN A 41 2.67 0.90 -0.47
CA GLN A 41 2.01 0.94 -1.77
C GLN A 41 0.89 -0.07 -1.79
N GLY A 42 -0.27 0.29 -2.31
CA GLY A 42 -1.40 -0.61 -2.20
C GLY A 42 -2.56 -0.28 -3.10
N LYS A 43 -3.66 -0.98 -2.82
CA LYS A 43 -4.92 -0.88 -3.52
C LYS A 43 -6.06 -0.79 -2.50
N PHE A 44 -6.95 0.15 -2.71
CA PHE A 44 -8.22 0.26 -2.02
C PHE A 44 -9.26 -0.69 -2.61
N LYS A 45 -10.26 -1.03 -1.80
CA LYS A 45 -11.44 -1.77 -2.25
C LYS A 45 -12.20 -0.99 -3.32
N GLU A 46 -12.90 -1.72 -4.18
CA GLU A 46 -13.72 -1.14 -5.24
C GLU A 46 -14.78 -0.18 -4.66
N GLY A 47 -14.97 0.96 -5.32
CA GLY A 47 -15.93 1.98 -4.91
C GLY A 47 -15.45 2.96 -3.83
N TYR A 48 -14.29 2.75 -3.21
CA TYR A 48 -13.74 3.72 -2.25
C TYR A 48 -13.21 5.00 -2.94
N ARG A 49 -12.55 4.85 -4.10
CA ARG A 49 -11.97 5.95 -4.89
C ARG A 49 -11.99 5.66 -6.39
N GLU A 50 -12.01 6.73 -7.19
CA GLU A 50 -11.85 6.66 -8.65
C GLU A 50 -10.49 6.07 -9.06
N VAL A 51 -9.42 6.45 -8.36
CA VAL A 51 -8.09 5.85 -8.52
C VAL A 51 -7.87 4.88 -7.35
N PRO A 52 -7.87 3.56 -7.60
CA PRO A 52 -7.85 2.57 -6.53
C PRO A 52 -6.45 2.34 -5.97
N TYR A 53 -5.39 2.76 -6.66
CA TYR A 53 -4.00 2.54 -6.22
C TYR A 53 -3.46 3.74 -5.46
N PHE A 54 -2.71 3.47 -4.40
CA PHE A 54 -2.10 4.50 -3.57
C PHE A 54 -0.61 4.22 -3.30
N GLU A 55 0.09 5.29 -2.96
CA GLU A 55 1.41 5.25 -2.36
C GLU A 55 1.48 6.28 -1.22
N THR A 56 2.15 5.91 -0.13
CA THR A 56 2.43 6.81 0.99
C THR A 56 3.75 6.44 1.63
N VAL A 57 4.31 7.40 2.38
CA VAL A 57 5.53 7.20 3.16
C VAL A 57 5.16 7.35 4.64
N GLY A 58 5.49 6.34 5.43
CA GLY A 58 5.20 6.27 6.85
C GLY A 58 6.44 5.91 7.65
N PRO A 59 6.44 6.12 8.97
CA PRO A 59 7.59 5.77 9.80
C PRO A 59 7.93 4.27 9.69
N VAL A 60 9.23 3.98 9.46
CA VAL A 60 9.80 2.63 9.23
C VAL A 60 9.46 1.64 10.35
N ASN A 61 9.27 2.13 11.58
CA ASN A 61 8.95 1.33 12.77
C ASN A 61 7.60 1.76 13.38
N SER A 62 6.55 1.80 12.58
CA SER A 62 5.22 2.03 13.13
C SER A 62 4.61 0.72 13.61
N ASP A 63 5.00 0.28 14.81
CA ASP A 63 4.33 -0.83 15.52
C ASP A 63 2.80 -0.66 15.47
N LYS A 64 2.34 0.58 15.59
CA LYS A 64 0.94 0.98 15.43
C LYS A 64 0.37 0.67 14.05
N ALA A 65 1.09 0.92 12.96
CA ALA A 65 0.62 0.58 11.62
C ALA A 65 0.55 -0.94 11.42
N PHE A 66 1.53 -1.70 11.93
CA PHE A 66 1.50 -3.16 11.89
C PHE A 66 0.34 -3.72 12.70
N GLU A 67 0.07 -3.17 13.89
CA GLU A 67 -1.09 -3.56 14.70
C GLU A 67 -2.42 -3.27 14.00
N ILE A 68 -2.57 -2.09 13.39
CA ILE A 68 -3.80 -1.69 12.69
C ILE A 68 -3.99 -2.57 11.44
N LEU A 69 -2.91 -2.84 10.70
CA LEU A 69 -2.95 -3.73 9.53
C LEU A 69 -3.25 -5.18 9.92
N ALA A 70 -2.70 -5.69 11.03
CA ALA A 70 -3.00 -7.02 11.54
C ALA A 70 -4.46 -7.19 11.99
N LYS A 71 -5.12 -6.10 12.38
CA LYS A 71 -6.56 -6.05 12.71
C LYS A 71 -7.45 -5.79 11.49
N SER A 72 -6.85 -5.48 10.33
CA SER A 72 -7.57 -5.21 9.10
C SER A 72 -7.77 -6.48 8.28
N ASP A 73 -8.70 -6.43 7.33
CA ASP A 73 -8.93 -7.52 6.37
C ASP A 73 -8.03 -7.39 5.11
N ALA A 74 -7.00 -6.53 5.17
CA ALA A 74 -6.14 -6.24 4.03
C ALA A 74 -5.08 -7.33 3.83
N GLN A 75 -4.77 -7.64 2.57
CA GLN A 75 -3.64 -8.50 2.24
C GLN A 75 -2.33 -7.74 2.38
N VAL A 76 -1.54 -8.05 3.39
CA VAL A 76 -0.24 -7.41 3.66
C VAL A 76 0.89 -8.25 3.08
N ARG A 77 1.77 -7.62 2.29
CA ARG A 77 3.03 -8.22 1.82
C ARG A 77 4.20 -7.35 2.24
N TYR A 78 5.27 -7.99 2.68
CA TYR A 78 6.52 -7.33 3.03
C TYR A 78 7.56 -7.64 1.96
N GLU A 79 8.10 -6.61 1.33
CA GLU A 79 9.18 -6.75 0.36
C GLU A 79 10.50 -6.28 0.98
N LYS A 80 11.56 -7.06 0.78
CA LYS A 80 12.90 -6.64 1.19
C LYS A 80 13.42 -5.62 0.17
N PRO A 81 14.11 -4.56 0.62
CA PRO A 81 14.87 -3.71 -0.29
C PRO A 81 15.86 -4.59 -1.07
N LYS A 82 15.98 -4.32 -2.38
CA LYS A 82 16.87 -5.06 -3.28
C LYS A 82 18.34 -4.78 -3.01
#